data_AF-A0A3D4JFG6-F1
#
_entry.id   AF-A0A3D4JFG6-F1
#
_cell.length_a   1.000
_cell.length_b   1.000
_cell.length_c   1.000
_cell.angle_alpha   90.00
_cell.angle_beta   90.00
_cell.angle_gamma   90.00
#
_symmetry.space_group_name_H-M   'P 1'
#
loop_
_entity.id
_entity.type
_entity.pdbx_description
1 polymer ?
#
loop_
_entity_poly.entity_id
_entity_poly.type
_entity_poly.pdbx_seq_one_letter_code
_entity_poly.pdbx_strand_id
1 'polypeptide(L)' 'MKNVMVTGGAGFIGSNFIRYILSVEPEIKLVNFDALTYAGN' A
#
# COMPACT_ATOMS: atom_id res chain seq x y z
N MET A 1 -13.81 5.72 9.90
CA MET A 1 -13.00 5.59 8.66
C MET A 1 -11.58 6.08 8.91
N LYS A 2 -10.59 5.18 8.87
CA LYS A 2 -9.17 5.54 8.95
C LYS A 2 -8.64 5.88 7.55
N ASN A 3 -7.78 6.88 7.46
CA ASN A 3 -7.09 7.26 6.24
C ASN A 3 -5.60 6.92 6.37
N VAL A 4 -5.05 6.15 5.42
CA VAL A 4 -3.65 5.74 5.42
C VAL A 4 -2.99 6.10 4.10
N MET A 5 -1.82 6.72 4.20
CA MET A 5 -0.92 6.93 3.06
C MET A 5 0.23 5.95 3.17
N VAL A 6 0.47 5.18 2.11
CA VAL A 6 1.61 4.27 2.01
C VAL A 6 2.58 4.83 1.00
N THR A 7 3.83 5.07 1.41
CA THR A 7 4.92 5.42 0.50
C THR A 7 5.68 4.17 0.08
N GLY A 8 6.05 4.02 -1.18
CA GLY A 8 6.79 2.84 -1.64
C GLY A 8 5.92 1.57 -1.72
N GLY A 9 4.60 1.73 -1.88
CA GLY A 9 3.64 0.62 -1.88
C GLY A 9 3.72 -0.32 -3.09
N ALA A 10 4.47 0.03 -4.14
CA ALA A 10 4.76 -0.86 -5.27
C ALA A 10 5.99 -1.75 -5.01
N GLY A 11 6.76 -1.50 -3.95
CA GLY A 11 7.88 -2.37 -3.54
C GLY A 11 7.43 -3.70 -2.94
N PHE A 12 8.40 -4.58 -2.65
CA PHE A 12 8.13 -5.92 -2.10
C PHE A 12 7.30 -5.89 -0.80
N ILE A 13 7.75 -5.13 0.20
CA ILE A 13 7.05 -5.05 1.49
C ILE A 13 5.77 -4.21 1.36
N GLY A 14 5.84 -3.07 0.67
CA GLY A 14 4.72 -2.15 0.50
C GLY A 14 3.51 -2.82 -0.16
N SER A 15 3.74 -3.60 -1.22
CA SER A 15 2.65 -4.27 -1.95
C SER A 15 1.98 -5.36 -1.12
N ASN A 16 2.75 -6.12 -0.33
CA ASN A 16 2.20 -7.09 0.62
C ASN A 16 1.43 -6.42 1.76
N PHE A 17 1.96 -5.32 2.31
CA PHE A 17 1.28 -4.55 3.35
C PHE A 17 -0.07 -4.00 2.86
N ILE A 18 -0.12 -3.43 1.64
CA ILE A 18 -1.37 -2.93 1.04
C ILE A 18 -2.40 -4.05 0.90
N ARG A 19 -2.00 -5.21 0.36
CA ARG A 19 -2.91 -6.37 0.23
C ARG A 19 -3.42 -6.85 1.58
N TYR A 20 -2.55 -6.91 2.58
CA TYR A 20 -2.92 -7.31 3.93
C TYR A 20 -3.90 -6.32 4.57
N ILE A 21 -3.59 -5.02 4.57
CA ILE A 21 -4.44 -4.05 5.27
C ILE A 21 -5.82 -3.91 4.63
N LEU A 22 -5.91 -4.02 3.30
CA LEU A 22 -7.19 -4.03 2.59
C LEU A 22 -8.04 -5.27 2.90
N SER A 23 -7.43 -6.39 3.32
CA SER A 23 -8.17 -7.59 3.71
C SER A 23 -8.64 -7.55 5.17
N VAL A 24 -7.86 -6.96 6.07
CA VAL A 24 -8.21 -6.91 7.51
C VAL A 24 -9.03 -5.68 7.90
N GLU A 25 -8.95 -4.58 7.16
CA GLU A 25 -9.75 -3.37 7.38
C GLU A 25 -10.47 -2.95 6.07
N PRO A 26 -11.63 -3.55 5.72
CA PRO A 26 -12.32 -3.29 4.45
C PRO A 26 -12.81 -1.84 4.26
N GLU A 27 -13.02 -1.11 5.37
CA GLU A 27 -13.47 0.28 5.35
C GLU A 27 -12.32 1.31 5.36
N ILE A 28 -11.07 0.85 5.23
CA ILE A 28 -9.91 1.73 5.21
C ILE A 28 -9.87 2.52 3.90
N LYS A 29 -9.55 3.82 3.99
CA LYS A 29 -9.21 4.61 2.81
C LYS A 29 -7.70 4.67 2.68
N LEU A 30 -7.16 4.03 1.64
CA LEU A 30 -5.73 3.91 1.41
C LEU A 30 -5.31 4.69 0.15
N VAL A 31 -4.23 5.44 0.25
CA VAL A 31 -3.55 6.08 -0.89
C VAL A 31 -2.12 5.55 -0.96
N ASN A 32 -1.76 4.91 -2.07
CA ASN A 32 -0.38 4.53 -2.35
C ASN A 32 0.32 5.65 -3.13
N PHE A 33 1.45 6.13 -2.61
CA PHE A 33 2.34 7.09 -3.26
C PHE A 33 3.68 6.43 -3.53
N ASP A 34 4.01 6.22 -4.81
CA ASP A 34 5.22 5.51 -5.20
C ASP A 34 5.94 6.24 -6.33
N ALA A 35 7.27 6.26 -6.27
CA ALA A 35 8.13 6.87 -7.28
C ALA A 35 8.40 5.93 -8.47
N LEU A 36 8.10 4.63 -8.33
CA LEU A 36 8.23 3.57 -9.34
C LEU A 36 9.65 3.44 -9.92
N THR A 37 10.68 3.86 -9.18
CA THR A 37 12.08 3.79 -9.60
C THR A 37 12.72 2.42 -9.36
N TYR A 38 12.14 1.61 -8.47
CA TYR A 38 12.51 0.22 -8.19
C TYR A 38 11.24 -0.61 -8.02
N ALA A 39 10.42 -0.67 -9.07
CA ALA A 39 9.33 -1.66 -9.12
C ALA A 39 9.96 -2.99 -9.56
N GLY A 40 10.46 -3.76 -8.58
CA GLY A 40 10.88 -5.14 -8.83
C GLY A 40 9.72 -5.92 -9.43
N ASN A 41 9.95 -6.53 -10.60
CA ASN A 41 9.02 -7.49 -11.22
C ASN A 41 8.92 -8.76 -10.38
#